data_AF-Q2JMK6-F1
#
_entry.id   AF-Q2JMK6-F1
#
_cell.length_a   1.000
_cell.length_b   1.000
_cell.length_c   1.000
_cell.angle_alpha   90.00
_cell.angle_beta   90.00
_cell.angle_gamma   90.00
#
_symmetry.space_group_name_H-M   'P 1'
#
loop_
_entity.id
_entity.type
_entity.pdbx_description
1 polymer ?
#
loop_
_entity_poly.entity_id
_entity_poly.type
_entity_poly.pdbx_seq_one_letter_code
_entity_poly.pdbx_strand_id
1 'polypeptide(L)'
;MFRVSCLAHSLLLLGSLGLGWIGVSFAQAQPFQAGDLDGDGRLTVQDLNLLGAYLRGERGLTDDQIRAADVDQDGRITEADWQVLQQRIQAATDVPTGQVQLDSAYSGQVVDRLTGQPLAGAEVAIPGAGISVRTDAQGRFRLPGPLPAEEILVARLENYLPYSQSTGSGQASGDRPWQLQLERWDPNTTLVLEANVIRLGDNQYSPESAAAGQFLGPAQGVEMTRSFTLQRLPSRPPVLRIGSLIGLDTAAAYRAGQSRIPSANMSPMQVILNGVEIEQIHLGGDNLQIPLPLQPLRLGLNTVTLRTGKTLIEPSMVTRGPQVLVGIPLFGGSLHISVPVGGDTVVRHGGAWVDHDDVQLANLTYSPP
;
A
#
# COMPACT_ATOMS: atom_id res chain seq x y z
N MET A 1 -53.90 -55.53 8.87
CA MET A 1 -54.12 -56.99 8.77
C MET A 1 -53.66 -57.44 7.38
N PHE A 2 -53.07 -58.64 7.23
CA PHE A 2 -52.60 -59.30 5.98
C PHE A 2 -51.63 -58.46 5.10
N ARG A 3 -50.35 -58.85 4.93
CA ARG A 3 -49.77 -60.00 4.14
C ARG A 3 -50.08 -59.88 2.63
N VAL A 4 -49.07 -59.88 1.76
CA VAL A 4 -48.35 -61.06 1.18
C VAL A 4 -47.02 -60.53 0.55
N SER A 5 -45.80 -61.11 0.60
CA SER A 5 -45.26 -62.50 0.50
C SER A 5 -45.07 -63.00 -0.95
N CYS A 6 -43.95 -63.52 -1.47
CA CYS A 6 -42.53 -63.68 -1.08
C CYS A 6 -41.69 -63.39 -2.36
N LEU A 7 -40.43 -63.76 -2.66
CA LEU A 7 -39.40 -64.75 -2.26
C LEU A 7 -38.00 -64.05 -2.35
N ALA A 8 -36.86 -64.71 -2.59
CA ALA A 8 -36.07 -65.63 -1.74
C ALA A 8 -34.72 -65.93 -2.45
N HIS A 9 -33.85 -66.76 -1.86
CA HIS A 9 -32.46 -67.10 -2.29
C HIS A 9 -31.42 -65.98 -2.02
N SER A 10 -30.18 -66.27 -1.61
CA SER A 10 -29.62 -67.52 -1.06
C SER A 10 -28.43 -67.21 -0.14
N LEU A 11 -28.19 -68.07 0.85
CA LEU A 11 -27.03 -67.98 1.75
C LEU A 11 -25.88 -68.87 1.24
N LEU A 12 -24.67 -68.33 1.12
CA LEU A 12 -23.45 -69.13 0.96
C LEU A 12 -22.25 -68.40 1.57
N LEU A 13 -21.52 -69.08 2.46
CA LEU A 13 -20.44 -68.50 3.25
C LEU A 13 -19.10 -69.11 2.82
N LEU A 14 -18.33 -68.35 2.03
CA LEU A 14 -16.91 -68.56 1.73
C LEU A 14 -16.26 -67.16 1.66
N GLY A 15 -15.01 -66.95 2.06
CA GLY A 15 -14.03 -67.92 2.54
C GLY A 15 -12.63 -67.49 2.10
N SER A 16 -12.00 -66.60 2.88
CA SER A 16 -10.64 -66.07 2.71
C SER A 16 -10.26 -65.45 1.35
N LEU A 17 -9.87 -64.18 1.36
CA LEU A 17 -8.51 -63.75 0.98
C LEU A 17 -8.31 -62.26 1.32
N GLY A 18 -7.19 -61.94 1.97
CA GLY A 18 -6.85 -60.56 2.30
C GLY A 18 -6.09 -59.90 1.16
N LEU A 19 -6.73 -58.96 0.47
CA LEU A 19 -6.06 -58.00 -0.41
C LEU A 19 -6.50 -56.60 0.01
N GLY A 20 -5.55 -55.77 0.42
CA GLY A 20 -5.81 -54.41 0.85
C GLY A 20 -6.29 -53.56 -0.32
N TRP A 21 -7.56 -53.17 -0.31
CA TRP A 21 -8.05 -52.10 -1.18
C TRP A 21 -7.46 -50.78 -0.70
N ILE A 22 -6.30 -50.43 -1.25
CA ILE A 22 -5.84 -49.05 -1.27
C ILE A 22 -6.87 -48.30 -2.11
N GLY A 23 -7.82 -47.65 -1.42
CA GLY A 23 -8.67 -46.64 -2.03
C GLY A 23 -7.76 -45.48 -2.43
N VAL A 24 -7.23 -45.54 -3.65
CA VAL A 24 -6.49 -44.43 -4.24
C VAL A 24 -7.50 -43.32 -4.47
N SER A 25 -7.59 -42.42 -3.50
CA SER A 25 -8.31 -41.16 -3.64
C SER A 25 -7.64 -40.33 -4.72
N PHE A 26 -8.00 -40.58 -5.97
CA PHE A 26 -7.80 -39.63 -7.04
C PHE A 26 -8.51 -38.35 -6.62
N ALA A 27 -7.74 -37.36 -6.20
CA ALA A 27 -8.23 -36.00 -6.12
C ALA A 27 -8.64 -35.61 -7.55
N GLN A 28 -9.94 -35.70 -7.85
CA GLN A 28 -10.46 -35.14 -9.07
C GLN A 28 -10.27 -33.64 -8.97
N ALA A 29 -9.25 -33.12 -9.69
CA ALA A 29 -9.11 -31.69 -9.88
C ALA A 29 -10.44 -31.18 -10.43
N GLN A 30 -11.14 -30.37 -9.65
CA GLN A 30 -12.34 -29.70 -10.12
C GLN A 30 -11.91 -28.78 -11.28
N PRO A 31 -12.70 -28.70 -12.37
CA PRO A 31 -12.36 -27.77 -13.44
C PRO A 31 -12.35 -26.34 -12.87
N PHE A 32 -11.27 -25.61 -13.11
CA PHE A 32 -11.11 -24.22 -12.67
C PHE A 32 -12.38 -23.42 -13.03
N GLN A 33 -12.92 -22.70 -12.04
CA GLN A 33 -14.10 -21.87 -12.24
C GLN A 33 -13.73 -20.60 -13.03
N ALA A 34 -14.66 -20.05 -13.82
CA ALA A 34 -14.39 -18.81 -14.56
C ALA A 34 -14.17 -17.63 -13.59
N GLY A 35 -12.91 -17.21 -13.45
CA GLY A 35 -12.42 -16.20 -12.51
C GLY A 35 -11.64 -16.76 -11.31
N ASP A 36 -11.53 -18.08 -11.17
CA ASP A 36 -10.71 -18.78 -10.16
C ASP A 36 -9.40 -19.20 -10.85
N LEU A 37 -8.32 -18.50 -10.54
CA LEU A 37 -7.01 -18.66 -11.17
C LEU A 37 -6.01 -19.37 -10.26
N ASP A 38 -6.16 -19.36 -8.93
CA ASP A 38 -5.27 -20.14 -8.06
C ASP A 38 -5.75 -21.58 -7.79
N GLY A 39 -7.03 -21.87 -8.01
CA GLY A 39 -7.64 -23.19 -7.90
C GLY A 39 -8.16 -23.55 -6.52
N ASP A 40 -8.29 -22.60 -5.58
CA ASP A 40 -8.87 -22.86 -4.25
C ASP A 40 -10.41 -23.04 -4.25
N GLY A 41 -11.08 -22.74 -5.38
CA GLY A 41 -12.52 -22.86 -5.54
C GLY A 41 -13.32 -21.62 -5.12
N ARG A 42 -12.67 -20.45 -5.01
CA ARG A 42 -13.29 -19.17 -4.64
C ARG A 42 -12.88 -18.07 -5.60
N LEU A 43 -13.71 -17.04 -5.72
CA LEU A 43 -13.36 -15.82 -6.46
C LEU A 43 -12.83 -14.79 -5.46
N THR A 44 -11.53 -14.49 -5.53
CA THR A 44 -10.83 -13.63 -4.56
C THR A 44 -9.88 -12.64 -5.24
N VAL A 45 -9.30 -11.73 -4.45
CA VAL A 45 -8.26 -10.81 -4.95
C VAL A 45 -6.95 -11.54 -5.33
N GLN A 46 -6.78 -12.80 -4.92
CA GLN A 46 -5.62 -13.62 -5.32
C GLN A 46 -5.69 -13.97 -6.82
N ASP A 47 -6.90 -14.22 -7.33
CA ASP A 47 -7.19 -14.50 -8.74
C ASP A 47 -6.99 -13.27 -9.62
N LEU A 48 -7.46 -12.10 -9.14
CA LEU A 48 -7.09 -10.81 -9.74
C LEU A 48 -5.58 -10.67 -9.81
N ASN A 49 -4.86 -10.81 -8.70
CA ASN A 49 -3.41 -10.63 -8.67
C ASN A 49 -2.66 -11.54 -9.67
N LEU A 50 -3.13 -12.77 -9.88
CA LEU A 50 -2.61 -13.66 -10.93
C LEU A 50 -2.91 -13.15 -12.34
N LEU A 51 -4.15 -12.71 -12.61
CA LEU A 51 -4.56 -12.11 -13.88
C LEU A 51 -3.76 -10.83 -14.19
N GLY A 52 -3.59 -9.94 -13.22
CA GLY A 52 -2.80 -8.71 -13.38
C GLY A 52 -1.31 -8.96 -13.61
N ALA A 53 -0.72 -9.95 -12.94
CA ALA A 53 0.67 -10.36 -13.18
C ALA A 53 0.86 -10.94 -14.60
N TYR A 54 -0.17 -11.59 -15.15
CA TYR A 54 -0.20 -12.03 -16.55
C TYR A 54 -0.33 -10.85 -17.52
N LEU A 55 -1.27 -9.93 -17.28
CA LEU A 55 -1.47 -8.73 -18.12
C LEU A 55 -0.23 -7.81 -18.16
N ARG A 56 0.57 -7.78 -17.09
CA ARG A 56 1.86 -7.06 -17.04
C ARG A 56 3.05 -7.86 -17.61
N GLY A 57 2.85 -9.12 -18.01
CA GLY A 57 3.91 -10.00 -18.53
C GLY A 57 4.90 -10.50 -17.48
N GLU A 58 4.61 -10.34 -16.19
CA GLU A 58 5.44 -10.77 -15.06
C GLU A 58 5.37 -12.30 -14.85
N ARG A 59 4.27 -12.92 -15.28
CA ARG A 59 3.98 -14.34 -15.08
C ARG A 59 3.19 -14.94 -16.23
N GLY A 60 3.56 -16.15 -16.67
CA GLY A 60 2.72 -16.98 -17.54
C GLY A 60 1.64 -17.74 -16.75
N LEU A 61 0.43 -17.80 -17.28
CA LEU A 61 -0.64 -18.67 -16.80
C LEU A 61 -0.55 -20.06 -17.44
N THR A 62 -1.07 -21.10 -16.77
CA THR A 62 -1.25 -22.43 -17.38
C THR A 62 -2.43 -22.46 -18.36
N ASP A 63 -2.51 -23.48 -19.22
CA ASP A 63 -3.64 -23.67 -20.15
C ASP A 63 -5.01 -23.68 -19.44
N ASP A 64 -5.06 -24.12 -18.18
CA ASP A 64 -6.27 -24.15 -17.36
C ASP A 64 -6.59 -22.77 -16.78
N GLN A 65 -5.58 -22.08 -16.25
CA GLN A 65 -5.71 -20.70 -15.77
C GLN A 65 -6.08 -19.73 -16.91
N ILE A 66 -5.60 -19.97 -18.14
CA ILE A 66 -5.97 -19.21 -19.34
C ILE A 66 -7.48 -19.30 -19.61
N ARG A 67 -8.10 -20.48 -19.42
CA ARG A 67 -9.55 -20.67 -19.58
C ARG A 67 -10.37 -20.17 -18.40
N ALA A 68 -9.73 -19.93 -17.25
CA ALA A 68 -10.35 -19.27 -16.11
C ALA A 68 -10.22 -17.74 -16.15
N ALA A 69 -9.18 -17.23 -16.81
CA ALA A 69 -8.87 -15.82 -16.98
C ALA A 69 -9.75 -15.10 -18.00
N ASP A 70 -10.16 -15.80 -19.07
CA ASP A 70 -11.20 -15.36 -20.02
C ASP A 70 -12.58 -15.41 -19.33
N VAL A 71 -12.91 -14.34 -18.59
CA VAL A 71 -14.13 -14.27 -17.77
C VAL A 71 -15.28 -13.59 -18.47
N ASP A 72 -15.02 -12.74 -19.46
CA ASP A 72 -16.05 -12.11 -20.28
C ASP A 72 -16.43 -12.91 -21.55
N GLN A 73 -15.59 -13.90 -21.91
CA GLN A 73 -15.79 -14.87 -22.98
C GLN A 73 -15.61 -14.32 -24.42
N ASP A 74 -14.82 -13.24 -24.59
CA ASP A 74 -14.39 -12.75 -25.92
C ASP A 74 -13.29 -13.63 -26.59
N GLY A 75 -12.67 -14.54 -25.84
CA GLY A 75 -11.61 -15.43 -26.34
C GLY A 75 -10.20 -14.84 -26.24
N ARG A 76 -10.01 -13.83 -25.40
CA ARG A 76 -8.73 -13.20 -25.06
C ARG A 76 -8.59 -13.12 -23.54
N ILE A 77 -7.52 -12.50 -23.08
CA ILE A 77 -7.31 -12.17 -21.67
C ILE A 77 -6.82 -10.71 -21.64
N THR A 78 -7.61 -9.83 -21.06
CA THR A 78 -7.47 -8.38 -21.19
C THR A 78 -7.81 -7.64 -19.88
N GLU A 79 -7.73 -6.31 -19.92
CA GLU A 79 -8.21 -5.45 -18.84
C GLU A 79 -9.75 -5.53 -18.64
N ALA A 80 -10.52 -5.97 -19.66
CA ALA A 80 -11.96 -6.20 -19.51
C ALA A 80 -12.23 -7.39 -18.55
N ASP A 81 -11.45 -8.45 -18.65
CA ASP A 81 -11.49 -9.60 -17.76
C ASP A 81 -11.17 -9.23 -16.32
N TRP A 82 -10.14 -8.40 -16.11
CA TRP A 82 -9.80 -7.87 -14.79
C TRP A 82 -10.99 -7.12 -14.17
N GLN A 83 -11.67 -6.26 -14.95
CA GLN A 83 -12.83 -5.50 -14.49
C GLN A 83 -14.06 -6.39 -14.19
N VAL A 84 -14.31 -7.40 -15.03
CA VAL A 84 -15.42 -8.36 -14.81
C VAL A 84 -15.14 -9.25 -13.60
N LEU A 85 -13.90 -9.70 -13.40
CA LEU A 85 -13.50 -10.47 -12.22
C LEU A 85 -13.60 -9.62 -10.95
N GLN A 86 -13.15 -8.35 -10.99
CA GLN A 86 -13.27 -7.42 -9.87
C GLN A 86 -14.73 -7.22 -9.43
N GLN A 87 -15.65 -7.06 -10.39
CA GLN A 87 -17.09 -6.97 -10.11
C GLN A 87 -17.65 -8.24 -9.46
N ARG A 88 -17.22 -9.43 -9.91
CA ARG A 88 -17.63 -10.72 -9.32
C ARG A 88 -17.14 -10.88 -7.87
N ILE A 89 -15.91 -10.47 -7.58
CA ILE A 89 -15.32 -10.53 -6.22
C ILE A 89 -16.01 -9.53 -5.28
N GLN A 90 -16.36 -8.34 -5.77
CA GLN A 90 -17.14 -7.38 -5.00
C GLN A 90 -18.54 -7.92 -4.68
N ALA A 91 -19.22 -8.55 -5.65
CA ALA A 91 -20.51 -9.20 -5.41
C ALA A 91 -20.43 -10.45 -4.51
N ALA A 92 -19.30 -11.16 -4.51
CA ALA A 92 -19.06 -12.31 -3.64
C ALA A 92 -18.77 -11.92 -2.18
N THR A 93 -18.18 -10.73 -1.96
CA THR A 93 -17.91 -10.22 -0.60
C THR A 93 -19.13 -9.55 0.06
N ASP A 94 -20.20 -9.27 -0.68
CA ASP A 94 -21.49 -8.76 -0.16
C ASP A 94 -22.37 -9.82 0.54
N VAL A 95 -21.85 -11.03 0.83
CA VAL A 95 -22.57 -12.08 1.58
C VAL A 95 -22.21 -12.04 3.07
N PRO A 96 -23.08 -11.53 3.97
CA PRO A 96 -22.73 -11.33 5.38
C PRO A 96 -22.86 -12.62 6.21
N THR A 97 -21.80 -13.45 6.22
CA THR A 97 -21.74 -14.66 7.07
C THR A 97 -20.41 -14.81 7.81
N GLY A 98 -20.45 -14.77 9.14
CA GLY A 98 -19.38 -15.26 10.00
C GLY A 98 -18.52 -14.18 10.65
N GLN A 99 -18.53 -14.17 11.99
CA GLN A 99 -17.74 -13.29 12.88
C GLN A 99 -16.28 -13.11 12.42
N VAL A 100 -15.81 -11.86 12.29
CA VAL A 100 -14.40 -11.59 12.00
C VAL A 100 -13.53 -12.02 13.19
N GLN A 101 -12.74 -13.07 13.02
CA GLN A 101 -11.74 -13.48 14.01
C GLN A 101 -10.53 -12.53 13.95
N LEU A 102 -9.90 -12.25 15.09
CA LEU A 102 -8.73 -11.37 15.20
C LEU A 102 -7.45 -12.22 15.32
N ASP A 103 -7.15 -12.97 14.27
CA ASP A 103 -6.08 -13.98 14.19
C ASP A 103 -5.08 -13.73 13.04
N SER A 104 -5.05 -12.52 12.50
CA SER A 104 -4.18 -12.13 11.37
C SER A 104 -3.66 -10.70 11.49
N ALA A 105 -2.43 -10.45 11.04
CA ALA A 105 -1.82 -9.12 10.87
C ALA A 105 -2.65 -8.15 10.01
N TYR A 106 -3.59 -8.67 9.21
CA TYR A 106 -4.49 -7.90 8.34
C TYR A 106 -5.86 -7.66 8.97
N SER A 107 -6.06 -8.07 10.24
CA SER A 107 -7.30 -7.88 11.00
C SER A 107 -7.15 -6.82 12.08
N GLY A 108 -8.27 -6.22 12.50
CA GLY A 108 -8.26 -5.16 13.50
C GLY A 108 -9.63 -4.78 14.03
N GLN A 109 -9.66 -3.78 14.91
CA GLN A 109 -10.87 -3.18 15.46
C GLN A 109 -10.78 -1.65 15.40
N VAL A 110 -11.90 -1.01 15.08
CA VAL A 110 -12.11 0.44 15.12
C VAL A 110 -12.95 0.80 16.35
N VAL A 111 -12.49 1.76 17.13
CA VAL A 111 -13.15 2.19 18.38
C VAL A 111 -13.20 3.72 18.49
N ASP A 112 -14.21 4.21 19.21
CA ASP A 112 -14.31 5.60 19.66
C ASP A 112 -13.19 5.88 20.66
N ARG A 113 -12.34 6.87 20.37
CA ARG A 113 -11.11 7.17 21.10
C ARG A 113 -11.32 7.58 22.57
N LEU A 114 -12.49 8.10 22.92
CA LEU A 114 -12.79 8.59 24.28
C LEU A 114 -13.49 7.53 25.13
N THR A 115 -14.36 6.74 24.53
CA THR A 115 -15.25 5.80 25.23
C THR A 115 -14.84 4.33 25.07
N GLY A 116 -13.94 4.02 24.13
CA GLY A 116 -13.55 2.66 23.79
C GLY A 116 -14.64 1.83 23.11
N GLN A 117 -15.78 2.43 22.75
CA GLN A 117 -16.89 1.72 22.13
C GLN A 117 -16.56 1.29 20.69
N PRO A 118 -16.93 0.07 20.26
CA PRO A 118 -16.69 -0.38 18.89
C PRO A 118 -17.49 0.43 17.87
N LEU A 119 -16.86 0.78 16.75
CA LEU A 119 -17.44 1.59 15.69
C LEU A 119 -17.78 0.73 14.47
N ALA A 120 -19.06 0.40 14.31
CA ALA A 120 -19.59 -0.38 13.20
C ALA A 120 -19.80 0.45 11.93
N GLY A 121 -19.68 -0.19 10.75
CA GLY A 121 -19.88 0.44 9.45
C GLY A 121 -18.80 1.43 9.01
N ALA A 122 -17.76 1.66 9.83
CA ALA A 122 -16.61 2.49 9.50
C ALA A 122 -15.87 1.90 8.29
N GLU A 123 -15.49 2.75 7.35
CA GLU A 123 -14.56 2.39 6.28
C GLU A 123 -13.17 2.19 6.88
N VAL A 124 -12.49 1.11 6.49
CA VAL A 124 -11.05 0.93 6.67
C VAL A 124 -10.45 0.58 5.32
N ALA A 125 -9.50 1.36 4.84
CA ALA A 125 -9.00 1.29 3.47
C ALA A 125 -7.49 1.50 3.40
N ILE A 126 -6.87 0.99 2.33
CA ILE A 126 -5.53 1.38 1.88
C ILE A 126 -5.73 1.89 0.44
N PRO A 127 -5.99 3.20 0.25
CA PRO A 127 -6.39 3.75 -1.04
C PRO A 127 -5.32 3.56 -2.12
N GLY A 128 -4.03 3.61 -1.75
CA GLY A 128 -2.92 3.33 -2.67
C GLY A 128 -2.81 1.87 -3.09
N ALA A 129 -3.55 0.95 -2.46
CA ALA A 129 -3.68 -0.46 -2.86
C ALA A 129 -5.04 -0.79 -3.51
N GLY A 130 -5.96 0.18 -3.62
CA GLY A 130 -7.35 -0.06 -4.04
C GLY A 130 -8.20 -0.87 -3.05
N ILE A 131 -7.71 -1.12 -1.84
CA ILE A 131 -8.38 -1.94 -0.82
C ILE A 131 -9.30 -1.05 0.02
N SER A 132 -10.57 -1.45 0.19
CA SER A 132 -11.50 -0.87 1.18
C SER A 132 -12.43 -1.95 1.73
N VAL A 133 -12.69 -1.92 3.05
CA VAL A 133 -13.61 -2.81 3.77
C VAL A 133 -14.42 -2.00 4.79
N ARG A 134 -15.50 -2.58 5.33
CA ARG A 134 -16.28 -1.98 6.43
C ARG A 134 -16.22 -2.81 7.70
N THR A 135 -16.33 -2.14 8.85
CA THR A 135 -16.34 -2.80 10.15
C THR A 135 -17.68 -3.46 10.49
N ASP A 136 -17.61 -4.60 11.18
CA ASP A 136 -18.78 -5.32 11.69
C ASP A 136 -19.42 -4.63 12.92
N ALA A 137 -20.50 -5.21 13.44
CA ALA A 137 -21.21 -4.71 14.63
C ALA A 137 -20.39 -4.73 15.94
N GLN A 138 -19.17 -5.29 15.91
CA GLN A 138 -18.18 -5.24 17.00
C GLN A 138 -16.98 -4.35 16.63
N GLY A 139 -17.10 -3.54 15.58
CA GLY A 139 -16.05 -2.65 15.08
C GLY A 139 -14.89 -3.37 14.40
N ARG A 140 -14.99 -4.68 14.14
CA ARG A 140 -13.88 -5.49 13.61
C ARG A 140 -13.82 -5.42 12.09
N PHE A 141 -12.61 -5.49 11.54
CA PHE A 141 -12.35 -5.57 10.11
C PHE A 141 -11.27 -6.61 9.81
N ARG A 142 -11.21 -7.04 8.54
CA ARG A 142 -10.12 -7.82 7.97
C ARG A 142 -9.88 -7.34 6.55
N LEU A 143 -8.67 -6.91 6.26
CA LEU A 143 -8.22 -6.55 4.92
C LEU A 143 -7.80 -7.83 4.16
N PRO A 144 -7.98 -7.89 2.82
CA PRO A 144 -7.33 -8.91 2.00
C PRO A 144 -5.80 -8.79 2.14
N GLY A 145 -5.11 -9.92 2.22
CA GLY A 145 -3.65 -10.00 2.29
C GLY A 145 -3.06 -10.76 1.10
N PRO A 146 -1.74 -10.65 0.86
CA PRO A 146 -0.80 -9.80 1.58
C PRO A 146 -1.00 -8.32 1.27
N LEU A 147 -0.76 -7.46 2.26
CA LEU A 147 -0.71 -6.01 2.03
C LEU A 147 0.59 -5.62 1.32
N PRO A 148 0.57 -4.58 0.46
CA PRO A 148 1.81 -3.95 0.02
C PRO A 148 2.59 -3.36 1.20
N ALA A 149 3.91 -3.30 1.05
CA ALA A 149 4.75 -2.56 1.99
C ALA A 149 4.52 -1.04 1.86
N GLU A 150 4.91 -0.30 2.89
CA GLU A 150 5.09 1.16 2.87
C GLU A 150 3.92 1.95 2.22
N GLU A 151 2.70 1.74 2.73
CA GLU A 151 1.46 2.40 2.30
C GLU A 151 0.74 3.06 3.50
N ILE A 152 -0.27 3.90 3.26
CA ILE A 152 -1.10 4.49 4.32
C ILE A 152 -2.45 3.77 4.42
N LEU A 153 -2.70 3.17 5.58
CA LEU A 153 -4.04 2.77 6.00
C LEU A 153 -4.81 4.00 6.47
N VAL A 154 -6.07 4.13 6.06
CA VAL A 154 -7.02 5.14 6.55
C VAL A 154 -8.25 4.48 7.15
N ALA A 155 -8.89 5.18 8.09
CA ALA A 155 -10.22 4.80 8.57
C ALA A 155 -11.13 6.02 8.68
N ARG A 156 -12.39 5.85 8.25
CA ARG A 156 -13.38 6.94 8.16
C ARG A 156 -14.75 6.48 8.68
N LEU A 157 -15.39 7.34 9.46
CA LEU A 157 -16.79 7.19 9.85
C LEU A 157 -17.43 8.58 9.92
N GLU A 158 -18.71 8.68 9.61
CA GLU A 158 -19.46 9.93 9.69
C GLU A 158 -19.41 10.50 11.11
N ASN A 159 -19.20 11.81 11.25
CA ASN A 159 -19.05 12.52 12.54
C ASN A 159 -17.78 12.16 13.35
N TYR A 160 -16.79 11.50 12.73
CA TYR A 160 -15.43 11.32 13.27
C TYR A 160 -14.40 12.03 12.39
N LEU A 161 -13.28 12.44 13.00
CA LEU A 161 -12.10 12.91 12.26
C LEU A 161 -11.52 11.76 11.44
N PRO A 162 -11.02 12.02 10.22
CA PRO A 162 -10.42 10.98 9.40
C PRO A 162 -9.11 10.50 10.04
N TYR A 163 -8.99 9.19 10.22
CA TYR A 163 -7.84 8.54 10.82
C TYR A 163 -6.90 8.01 9.73
N SER A 164 -5.59 8.02 9.99
CA SER A 164 -4.59 7.33 9.16
C SER A 164 -3.45 6.77 10.00
N GLN A 165 -2.81 5.72 9.47
CA GLN A 165 -1.60 5.12 10.02
C GLN A 165 -0.75 4.48 8.90
N SER A 166 0.57 4.65 8.98
CA SER A 166 1.53 4.00 8.08
C SER A 166 1.62 2.48 8.30
N THR A 167 1.50 1.68 7.24
CA THR A 167 1.62 0.21 7.32
C THR A 167 3.04 -0.26 7.62
N GLY A 168 4.05 0.56 7.31
CA GLY A 168 5.44 0.31 7.68
C GLY A 168 5.76 0.53 9.16
N SER A 169 4.85 1.13 9.95
CA SER A 169 5.03 1.22 11.40
C SER A 169 4.93 -0.17 12.03
N GLY A 170 5.74 -0.43 13.07
CA GLY A 170 5.94 -1.76 13.66
C GLY A 170 4.72 -2.45 14.29
N GLN A 171 3.51 -1.90 14.14
CA GLN A 171 2.25 -2.57 14.46
C GLN A 171 1.84 -3.61 13.39
N ALA A 172 2.32 -3.50 12.15
CA ALA A 172 2.15 -4.55 11.13
C ALA A 172 3.05 -5.79 11.36
N SER A 173 3.76 -5.85 12.51
CA SER A 173 4.66 -6.93 12.90
C SER A 173 3.92 -8.21 13.36
N GLY A 174 3.20 -8.85 12.44
CA GLY A 174 2.71 -10.25 12.53
C GLY A 174 1.59 -10.55 13.52
N ASP A 175 1.83 -10.30 14.81
CA ASP A 175 1.18 -10.99 15.93
C ASP A 175 0.07 -10.19 16.62
N ARG A 176 -0.24 -8.98 16.15
CA ARG A 176 -1.21 -8.08 16.81
C ARG A 176 -2.24 -7.53 15.82
N PRO A 177 -3.54 -7.64 16.12
CA PRO A 177 -4.56 -6.97 15.33
C PRO A 177 -4.46 -5.44 15.52
N TRP A 178 -4.79 -4.70 14.47
CA TRP A 178 -4.80 -3.24 14.49
C TRP A 178 -5.87 -2.71 15.46
N GLN A 179 -5.60 -1.60 16.14
CA GLN A 179 -6.60 -0.92 16.99
C GLN A 179 -6.68 0.57 16.62
N LEU A 180 -7.63 0.90 15.75
CA LEU A 180 -7.80 2.24 15.20
C LEU A 180 -8.70 3.05 16.13
N GLN A 181 -8.22 4.19 16.62
CA GLN A 181 -8.93 5.03 17.59
C GLN A 181 -9.41 6.32 16.93
N LEU A 182 -10.68 6.39 16.57
CA LEU A 182 -11.27 7.54 15.89
C LEU A 182 -11.76 8.57 16.90
N GLU A 183 -11.36 9.82 16.71
CA GLU A 183 -11.78 10.96 17.52
C GLU A 183 -13.05 11.58 16.92
N ARG A 184 -14.02 11.96 17.75
CA ARG A 184 -15.26 12.60 17.25
C ARG A 184 -14.94 13.96 16.64
N TRP A 185 -15.54 14.28 15.50
CA TRP A 185 -15.32 15.57 14.86
C TRP A 185 -16.21 16.64 15.47
N ASP A 186 -15.59 17.67 16.03
CA ASP A 186 -16.24 18.95 16.32
C ASP A 186 -15.71 20.03 15.34
N PRO A 187 -16.55 20.55 14.42
CA PRO A 187 -16.14 21.56 13.45
C PRO A 187 -15.77 22.91 14.08
N ASN A 188 -16.08 23.13 15.37
CA ASN A 188 -15.69 24.33 16.10
C ASN A 188 -14.23 24.26 16.61
N THR A 189 -13.67 23.06 16.76
CA THR A 189 -12.33 22.82 17.33
C THR A 189 -11.34 22.19 16.36
N THR A 190 -11.79 21.60 15.25
CA THR A 190 -10.90 21.13 14.17
C THR A 190 -11.53 21.31 12.78
N LEU A 191 -10.81 21.98 11.89
CA LEU A 191 -11.11 22.05 10.47
C LEU A 191 -10.37 20.93 9.73
N VAL A 192 -11.09 20.13 8.95
CA VAL A 192 -10.48 19.15 8.03
C VAL A 192 -10.16 19.88 6.72
N LEU A 193 -8.87 19.94 6.36
CA LEU A 193 -8.38 20.59 5.15
C LEU A 193 -8.15 19.59 4.01
N GLU A 194 -7.86 18.34 4.36
CA GLU A 194 -7.81 17.19 3.46
C GLU A 194 -8.19 15.92 4.24
N ALA A 195 -8.93 15.00 3.63
CA ALA A 195 -9.37 13.71 4.20
C ALA A 195 -9.03 12.49 3.31
N ASN A 196 -8.39 12.76 2.17
CA ASN A 196 -7.93 11.75 1.22
C ASN A 196 -6.45 11.45 1.45
N VAL A 197 -6.00 10.35 0.83
CA VAL A 197 -4.58 10.09 0.62
C VAL A 197 -4.17 10.87 -0.64
N ILE A 198 -3.13 11.68 -0.52
CA ILE A 198 -2.58 12.51 -1.58
C ILE A 198 -1.16 12.04 -1.85
N ARG A 199 -0.80 11.93 -3.14
CA ARG A 199 0.59 11.72 -3.57
C ARG A 199 1.12 12.99 -4.19
N LEU A 200 2.34 13.37 -3.83
CA LEU A 200 3.05 14.52 -4.38
C LEU A 200 4.44 14.09 -4.83
N GLY A 201 4.97 14.75 -5.85
CA GLY A 201 6.20 14.36 -6.54
C GLY A 201 6.06 14.54 -8.05
N ASP A 202 6.93 13.90 -8.82
CA ASP A 202 6.91 13.93 -10.28
C ASP A 202 6.84 12.53 -10.94
N ASN A 203 6.75 11.45 -10.16
CA ASN A 203 6.71 10.04 -10.56
C ASN A 203 8.07 9.48 -11.07
N GLN A 204 9.21 10.06 -10.69
CA GLN A 204 10.56 9.62 -11.10
C GLN A 204 11.30 8.78 -10.04
N TYR A 205 10.71 7.66 -9.62
CA TYR A 205 11.26 6.75 -8.61
C TYR A 205 12.65 6.17 -8.94
N SER A 206 13.58 6.20 -7.98
CA SER A 206 14.72 5.28 -7.95
C SER A 206 14.27 3.93 -7.35
N PRO A 207 14.80 2.77 -7.78
CA PRO A 207 14.51 1.48 -7.14
C PRO A 207 14.85 1.41 -5.64
N GLU A 208 15.69 2.33 -5.17
CA GLU A 208 16.14 2.48 -3.78
C GLU A 208 15.33 3.51 -2.97
N SER A 209 14.36 4.19 -3.58
CA SER A 209 13.46 5.14 -2.89
C SER A 209 12.60 4.47 -1.82
N ALA A 210 12.22 5.26 -0.82
CA ALA A 210 11.12 4.90 0.08
C ALA A 210 9.85 4.58 -0.73
N ALA A 211 9.19 3.45 -0.43
CA ALA A 211 8.04 2.92 -1.18
C ALA A 211 8.23 2.80 -2.72
N ALA A 212 9.47 2.68 -3.22
CA ALA A 212 9.76 2.60 -4.66
C ALA A 212 8.84 1.60 -5.40
N GLY A 213 8.09 2.12 -6.39
CA GLY A 213 7.19 1.34 -7.23
C GLY A 213 5.94 0.75 -6.55
N GLN A 214 5.64 1.09 -5.30
CA GLN A 214 4.52 0.51 -4.53
C GLN A 214 3.24 1.35 -4.62
N PHE A 215 3.35 2.65 -4.87
CA PHE A 215 2.21 3.56 -4.97
C PHE A 215 1.38 3.36 -6.24
N LEU A 216 0.16 2.80 -6.13
CA LEU A 216 -0.71 2.61 -7.32
C LEU A 216 -1.40 3.92 -7.74
N GLY A 217 -0.85 4.60 -8.75
CA GLY A 217 -1.44 5.74 -9.45
C GLY A 217 -0.69 7.07 -9.25
N PRO A 218 -0.89 8.07 -10.12
CA PRO A 218 0.02 9.20 -10.27
C PRO A 218 0.04 10.17 -9.08
N ALA A 219 1.17 10.87 -8.94
CA ALA A 219 1.32 12.06 -8.09
C ALA A 219 0.49 13.25 -8.64
N GLN A 220 0.06 14.11 -7.72
CA GLN A 220 -0.81 15.28 -8.01
C GLN A 220 0.01 16.57 -8.23
N GLY A 221 1.30 16.43 -8.56
CA GLY A 221 2.30 17.50 -8.65
C GLY A 221 3.18 17.61 -7.40
N VAL A 222 4.20 18.47 -7.47
CA VAL A 222 5.24 18.61 -6.42
C VAL A 222 4.82 19.41 -5.18
N GLU A 223 3.61 19.98 -5.17
CA GLU A 223 3.06 20.66 -3.99
C GLU A 223 1.53 20.58 -3.90
N MET A 224 1.02 20.48 -2.66
CA MET A 224 -0.40 20.60 -2.34
C MET A 224 -0.65 21.90 -1.58
N THR A 225 -1.51 22.76 -2.09
CA THR A 225 -2.06 23.89 -1.33
C THR A 225 -3.48 23.59 -0.84
N ARG A 226 -3.77 23.92 0.43
CA ARG A 226 -5.11 23.96 1.03
C ARG A 226 -5.33 25.29 1.74
N SER A 227 -6.58 25.67 1.96
CA SER A 227 -6.95 27.00 2.48
C SER A 227 -7.94 26.93 3.64
N PHE A 228 -7.86 27.93 4.53
CA PHE A 228 -8.75 28.07 5.68
C PHE A 228 -9.00 29.56 5.98
N THR A 229 -10.09 29.86 6.71
CA THR A 229 -10.51 31.25 6.98
C THR A 229 -10.50 31.56 8.47
N LEU A 230 -9.82 32.65 8.86
CA LEU A 230 -9.77 33.14 10.23
C LEU A 230 -10.69 34.34 10.43
N GLN A 231 -11.77 34.16 11.20
CA GLN A 231 -12.65 35.25 11.65
C GLN A 231 -11.99 36.13 12.73
N ARG A 232 -11.03 35.57 13.48
CA ARG A 232 -10.20 36.25 14.48
C ARG A 232 -8.79 35.66 14.44
N LEU A 233 -7.77 36.46 14.75
CA LEU A 233 -6.42 35.93 14.95
C LEU A 233 -6.36 35.15 16.28
N PRO A 234 -5.70 33.98 16.32
CA PRO A 234 -5.53 33.22 17.56
C PRO A 234 -4.48 33.86 18.48
N SER A 235 -4.64 33.69 19.79
CA SER A 235 -3.74 34.24 20.82
C SER A 235 -2.56 33.32 21.18
N ARG A 236 -2.55 32.10 20.66
CA ARG A 236 -1.49 31.09 20.76
C ARG A 236 -1.33 30.41 19.39
N PRO A 237 -0.18 29.82 19.04
CA PRO A 237 -0.03 29.06 17.80
C PRO A 237 -1.12 27.98 17.65
N PRO A 238 -1.93 27.99 16.58
CA PRO A 238 -2.78 26.86 16.23
C PRO A 238 -1.92 25.71 15.67
N VAL A 239 -2.44 24.49 15.65
CA VAL A 239 -1.71 23.31 15.18
C VAL A 239 -2.22 22.87 13.81
N LEU A 240 -1.31 22.75 12.85
CA LEU A 240 -1.52 21.96 11.64
C LEU A 240 -1.12 20.51 11.96
N ARG A 241 -1.97 19.54 11.60
CA ARG A 241 -1.69 18.11 11.77
C ARG A 241 -1.69 17.42 10.41
N ILE A 242 -0.68 16.60 10.16
CA ILE A 242 -0.67 15.63 9.06
C ILE A 242 -0.90 14.27 9.72
N GLY A 243 -1.96 13.56 9.34
CA GLY A 243 -2.32 12.27 9.93
C GLY A 243 -1.27 11.19 9.68
N SER A 244 -0.74 11.12 8.46
CA SER A 244 0.36 10.24 8.06
C SER A 244 1.17 10.85 6.92
N LEU A 245 2.49 10.63 6.91
CA LEU A 245 3.41 11.00 5.82
C LEU A 245 4.49 9.93 5.65
N ILE A 246 4.67 9.43 4.43
CA ILE A 246 5.68 8.44 4.04
C ILE A 246 6.29 8.81 2.66
N GLY A 247 7.39 8.13 2.27
CA GLY A 247 8.05 8.36 0.97
C GLY A 247 9.12 9.45 0.96
N LEU A 248 9.60 9.93 2.11
CA LEU A 248 10.65 10.97 2.18
C LEU A 248 12.05 10.35 2.02
N ASP A 249 12.79 10.70 0.97
CA ASP A 249 14.16 10.24 0.70
C ASP A 249 15.25 11.21 1.22
N THR A 250 15.04 11.77 2.41
CA THR A 250 16.05 12.66 3.03
C THR A 250 17.19 11.89 3.71
N ALA A 251 18.35 12.53 3.86
CA ALA A 251 19.45 12.02 4.67
C ALA A 251 19.10 11.78 6.15
N ALA A 252 17.98 12.30 6.69
CA ALA A 252 17.47 11.89 7.99
C ALA A 252 16.66 10.59 7.90
N ALA A 253 15.78 10.46 6.91
CA ALA A 253 14.95 9.29 6.67
C ALA A 253 15.80 8.02 6.42
N TYR A 254 16.85 8.12 5.60
CA TYR A 254 17.82 7.03 5.41
C TYR A 254 18.48 6.60 6.74
N ARG A 255 18.93 7.56 7.57
CA ARG A 255 19.51 7.27 8.90
C ARG A 255 18.49 6.70 9.91
N ALA A 256 17.20 6.91 9.69
CA ALA A 256 16.11 6.32 10.45
C ALA A 256 15.61 4.97 9.89
N GLY A 257 16.16 4.49 8.76
CA GLY A 257 15.71 3.29 8.07
C GLY A 257 14.38 3.44 7.31
N GLN A 258 13.91 4.68 7.09
CA GLN A 258 12.68 4.99 6.35
C GLN A 258 12.90 5.12 4.83
N SER A 259 14.15 5.23 4.39
CA SER A 259 14.57 5.29 2.98
C SER A 259 15.77 4.36 2.79
N ARG A 260 15.97 3.86 1.57
CA ARG A 260 17.06 2.93 1.23
C ARG A 260 18.15 3.58 0.37
N ILE A 261 17.97 4.83 -0.07
CA ILE A 261 18.95 5.60 -0.86
C ILE A 261 20.18 5.95 -0.01
N PRO A 262 21.37 5.41 -0.29
CA PRO A 262 22.59 5.81 0.42
C PRO A 262 22.92 7.28 0.10
N SER A 263 23.29 8.03 1.14
CA SER A 263 23.60 9.48 1.13
C SER A 263 22.50 10.48 0.76
N ALA A 264 21.38 10.06 0.15
CA ALA A 264 20.06 10.71 0.20
C ALA A 264 20.10 12.27 0.16
N ASN A 265 20.53 12.82 -0.98
CA ASN A 265 20.74 14.27 -1.20
C ASN A 265 19.45 15.11 -1.31
N MET A 266 18.28 14.53 -1.05
CA MET A 266 17.00 15.23 -1.15
C MET A 266 16.85 16.30 -0.06
N SER A 267 16.39 17.50 -0.43
CA SER A 267 15.94 18.49 0.55
C SER A 267 14.72 17.98 1.34
N PRO A 268 14.48 18.42 2.58
CA PRO A 268 13.24 18.08 3.30
C PRO A 268 11.99 18.62 2.60
N MET A 269 10.83 18.04 2.93
CA MET A 269 9.52 18.61 2.58
C MET A 269 9.34 19.96 3.27
N GLN A 270 8.85 20.96 2.54
CA GLN A 270 8.62 22.31 3.06
C GLN A 270 7.17 22.52 3.49
N VAL A 271 6.96 23.13 4.65
CA VAL A 271 5.65 23.64 5.09
C VAL A 271 5.64 25.15 4.95
N ILE A 272 4.70 25.67 4.15
CA ILE A 272 4.65 27.09 3.77
C ILE A 272 3.27 27.66 4.14
N LEU A 273 3.26 28.71 4.97
CA LEU A 273 2.07 29.41 5.44
C LEU A 273 1.99 30.80 4.80
N ASN A 274 0.92 31.06 4.03
CA ASN A 274 0.71 32.32 3.30
C ASN A 274 1.89 32.77 2.41
N GLY A 275 2.72 31.82 1.94
CA GLY A 275 3.91 32.08 1.13
C GLY A 275 5.22 32.21 1.92
N VAL A 276 5.18 32.11 3.25
CA VAL A 276 6.36 32.07 4.13
C VAL A 276 6.63 30.63 4.56
N GLU A 277 7.86 30.15 4.37
CA GLU A 277 8.29 28.84 4.89
C GLU A 277 8.36 28.88 6.42
N ILE A 278 7.78 27.88 7.09
CA ILE A 278 7.64 27.85 8.56
C ILE A 278 8.18 26.59 9.23
N GLU A 279 8.32 25.48 8.51
CA GLU A 279 8.81 24.20 9.04
C GLU A 279 9.40 23.33 7.92
N GLN A 280 10.36 22.47 8.24
CA GLN A 280 10.98 21.50 7.33
C GLN A 280 10.82 20.07 7.85
N ILE A 281 10.09 19.23 7.11
CA ILE A 281 9.81 17.85 7.50
C ILE A 281 10.91 16.94 6.95
N HIS A 282 11.78 16.46 7.84
CA HIS A 282 12.91 15.59 7.51
C HIS A 282 12.60 14.08 7.62
N LEU A 283 11.56 13.70 8.37
CA LEU A 283 11.21 12.30 8.65
C LEU A 283 9.74 12.04 8.38
N GLY A 284 9.43 10.86 7.84
CA GLY A 284 8.07 10.37 7.75
C GLY A 284 7.54 9.93 9.12
N GLY A 285 6.22 9.80 9.24
CA GLY A 285 5.58 9.34 10.45
C GLY A 285 4.09 9.64 10.50
N ASP A 286 3.46 9.13 11.56
CA ASP A 286 2.05 9.34 11.86
C ASP A 286 1.86 10.46 12.89
N ASN A 287 0.72 11.14 12.80
CA ASN A 287 0.26 12.17 13.73
C ASN A 287 1.24 13.36 13.91
N LEU A 288 1.90 13.77 12.82
CA LEU A 288 2.83 14.90 12.79
C LEU A 288 2.09 16.20 13.13
N GLN A 289 2.65 17.00 14.04
CA GLN A 289 2.03 18.23 14.54
C GLN A 289 2.99 19.41 14.38
N ILE A 290 2.54 20.42 13.64
CA ILE A 290 3.31 21.60 13.23
C ILE A 290 2.61 22.83 13.83
N PRO A 291 3.17 23.45 14.88
CA PRO A 291 2.63 24.70 15.43
C PRO A 291 2.79 25.84 14.42
N LEU A 292 1.68 26.39 13.94
CA LEU A 292 1.70 27.48 12.97
C LEU A 292 2.08 28.79 13.68
N PRO A 293 3.18 29.48 13.28
CA PRO A 293 3.58 30.72 13.91
C PRO A 293 2.53 31.82 13.71
N LEU A 294 2.38 32.69 14.71
CA LEU A 294 1.37 33.75 14.67
C LEU A 294 1.66 34.85 13.63
N GLN A 295 2.92 35.03 13.23
CA GLN A 295 3.35 36.17 12.40
C GLN A 295 2.87 36.10 10.93
N PRO A 296 2.86 34.94 10.23
CA PRO A 296 2.35 34.87 8.87
C PRO A 296 0.82 34.73 8.79
N LEU A 297 0.12 34.49 9.91
CA LEU A 297 -1.35 34.39 9.94
C LEU A 297 -2.01 35.75 9.72
N ARG A 298 -3.11 35.76 8.96
CA ARG A 298 -3.90 36.96 8.67
C ARG A 298 -5.39 36.73 8.91
N LEU A 299 -6.15 37.81 9.10
CA LEU A 299 -7.62 37.74 9.09
C LEU A 299 -8.12 37.37 7.69
N GLY A 300 -9.23 36.65 7.61
CA GLY A 300 -9.77 36.15 6.35
C GLY A 300 -8.99 34.93 5.83
N LEU A 301 -8.75 34.89 4.52
CA LEU A 301 -8.22 33.72 3.80
C LEU A 301 -6.73 33.47 4.08
N ASN A 302 -6.42 32.29 4.60
CA ASN A 302 -5.06 31.78 4.79
C ASN A 302 -4.83 30.55 3.89
N THR A 303 -3.58 30.30 3.50
CA THR A 303 -3.16 29.11 2.75
C THR A 303 -2.01 28.39 3.44
N VAL A 304 -2.06 27.06 3.44
CA VAL A 304 -0.95 26.18 3.78
C VAL A 304 -0.59 25.36 2.55
N THR A 305 0.69 25.33 2.23
CA THR A 305 1.25 24.55 1.13
C THR A 305 2.26 23.55 1.69
N LEU A 306 2.13 22.29 1.32
CA LEU A 306 3.13 21.24 1.53
C LEU A 306 3.84 21.01 0.18
N ARG A 307 5.16 21.17 0.14
CA ARG A 307 5.97 20.95 -1.08
C ARG A 307 6.98 19.84 -0.85
N THR A 308 7.17 18.97 -1.84
CA THR A 308 8.11 17.84 -1.73
C THR A 308 9.56 18.29 -1.64
N GLY A 309 10.39 17.40 -1.13
CA GLY A 309 11.83 17.50 -1.30
C GLY A 309 12.25 17.53 -2.77
N LYS A 310 13.47 18.01 -3.03
CA LYS A 310 14.10 17.91 -4.35
C LYS A 310 15.61 17.78 -4.26
N THR A 311 16.20 17.23 -5.30
CA THR A 311 17.65 17.15 -5.50
C THR A 311 18.02 17.58 -6.93
N LEU A 312 19.31 17.78 -7.17
CA LEU A 312 19.87 18.06 -8.50
C LEU A 312 20.70 16.84 -8.93
N ILE A 313 20.25 16.15 -9.98
CA ILE A 313 20.97 15.04 -10.56
C ILE A 313 21.87 15.59 -11.68
N GLU A 314 23.17 15.64 -11.41
CA GLU A 314 24.19 15.94 -12.42
C GLU A 314 24.46 14.70 -13.30
N PRO A 315 24.68 14.87 -14.62
CA PRO A 315 24.96 13.77 -15.53
C PRO A 315 26.30 13.10 -15.18
N SER A 316 26.25 11.85 -14.71
CA SER A 316 27.45 11.09 -14.38
C SER A 316 28.31 10.81 -15.62
N MET A 317 29.60 11.15 -15.54
CA MET A 317 30.57 10.91 -16.63
C MET A 317 30.87 9.42 -16.75
N VAL A 318 30.39 8.79 -17.83
CA VAL A 318 30.61 7.35 -18.06
C VAL A 318 31.84 7.13 -18.94
N THR A 319 33.00 6.93 -18.32
CA THR A 319 34.24 6.60 -19.04
C THR A 319 34.21 5.16 -19.60
N ARG A 320 33.64 4.99 -20.79
CA ARG A 320 33.72 3.73 -21.55
C ARG A 320 35.05 3.65 -22.31
N GLY A 321 36.11 3.27 -21.60
CA GLY A 321 37.39 2.85 -22.19
C GLY A 321 37.61 1.35 -22.08
N PRO A 322 38.44 0.74 -22.96
CA PRO A 322 38.93 -0.61 -22.75
C PRO A 322 39.71 -0.68 -21.44
N GLN A 323 39.34 -1.60 -20.54
CA GLN A 323 40.07 -1.83 -19.30
C GLN A 323 41.17 -2.87 -19.55
N VAL A 324 42.40 -2.53 -19.18
CA VAL A 324 43.53 -3.45 -19.19
C VAL A 324 43.71 -4.00 -17.79
N LEU A 325 43.72 -5.33 -17.67
CA LEU A 325 43.95 -6.03 -16.41
C LEU A 325 45.45 -6.04 -16.08
N VAL A 326 45.89 -5.13 -15.23
CA VAL A 326 47.29 -5.05 -14.79
C VAL A 326 47.51 -6.03 -13.65
N GLY A 327 48.34 -7.05 -13.89
CA GLY A 327 48.80 -7.98 -12.85
C GLY A 327 50.05 -7.46 -12.15
N ILE A 328 49.92 -7.11 -10.87
CA ILE A 328 51.05 -6.73 -10.00
C ILE A 328 51.52 -7.98 -9.25
N PRO A 329 52.74 -8.50 -9.50
CA PRO A 329 53.25 -9.66 -8.77
C PRO A 329 53.66 -9.26 -7.35
N LEU A 330 53.21 -10.05 -6.37
CA LEU A 330 53.55 -9.95 -4.96
C LEU A 330 54.14 -11.28 -4.48
N PHE A 331 54.87 -11.28 -3.36
CA PHE A 331 55.33 -12.53 -2.74
C PHE A 331 54.13 -13.33 -2.20
N GLY A 332 53.69 -14.33 -2.97
CA GLY A 332 52.55 -15.20 -2.66
C GLY A 332 51.43 -15.20 -3.71
N GLY A 333 51.44 -14.31 -4.70
CA GLY A 333 50.41 -14.27 -5.75
C GLY A 333 50.42 -12.98 -6.57
N SER A 334 49.49 -12.84 -7.53
CA SER A 334 49.31 -11.63 -8.34
C SER A 334 48.04 -10.88 -7.93
N LEU A 335 48.19 -9.58 -7.64
CA LEU A 335 47.06 -8.66 -7.51
C LEU A 335 46.67 -8.17 -8.90
N HIS A 336 45.46 -8.49 -9.35
CA HIS A 336 44.94 -8.04 -10.64
C HIS A 336 44.06 -6.79 -10.45
N ILE A 337 44.43 -5.70 -11.11
CA ILE A 337 43.68 -4.43 -11.08
C ILE A 337 43.26 -4.08 -12.51
N SER A 338 41.95 -3.92 -12.74
CA SER A 338 41.46 -3.34 -13.99
C SER A 338 41.74 -1.85 -14.02
N VAL A 339 42.56 -1.40 -14.96
CA VAL A 339 42.87 0.02 -15.17
C VAL A 339 42.23 0.47 -16.50
N PRO A 340 41.40 1.53 -16.52
CA PRO A 340 40.85 2.05 -17.77
C PRO A 340 41.97 2.67 -18.61
N VAL A 341 42.14 2.20 -19.84
CA VAL A 341 43.15 2.71 -20.78
C VAL A 341 42.46 3.48 -21.90
N GLY A 342 42.71 4.79 -21.98
CA GLY A 342 42.38 5.62 -23.14
C GLY A 342 40.92 5.50 -23.62
N GLY A 343 39.95 5.68 -22.73
CA GLY A 343 38.54 5.76 -23.12
C GLY A 343 38.13 7.17 -23.50
N ASP A 344 37.34 7.30 -24.57
CA ASP A 344 36.54 8.52 -24.78
C ASP A 344 35.59 8.69 -23.59
N THR A 345 35.56 9.89 -23.02
CA THR A 345 34.60 10.24 -21.97
C THR A 345 33.22 10.34 -22.60
N VAL A 346 32.41 9.28 -22.49
CA VAL A 346 31.02 9.30 -22.97
C VAL A 346 30.18 10.13 -22.00
N VAL A 347 30.25 11.44 -22.18
CA VAL A 347 29.31 12.40 -21.60
C VAL A 347 27.94 12.05 -22.17
N ARG A 348 27.08 11.46 -21.32
CA ARG A 348 25.64 11.42 -21.63
C ARG A 348 25.13 12.85 -21.62
N HIS A 349 24.85 13.40 -22.80
CA HIS A 349 24.30 14.74 -22.95
C HIS A 349 22.84 14.82 -22.50
N GLY A 350 22.62 14.76 -21.18
CA GLY A 350 21.55 15.47 -20.50
C GLY A 350 22.14 16.70 -19.80
N GLY A 351 21.37 17.78 -19.67
CA GLY A 351 21.67 18.80 -18.66
C GLY A 351 21.41 18.23 -17.26
N ALA A 352 21.86 18.89 -16.20
CA ALA A 352 21.43 18.52 -14.85
C ALA A 352 19.91 18.69 -14.73
N TRP A 353 19.21 17.68 -14.20
CA TRP A 353 17.76 17.73 -13.98
C TRP A 353 17.44 17.82 -12.48
N VAL A 354 16.27 18.39 -12.19
CA VAL A 354 15.68 18.35 -10.84
C VAL A 354 14.92 17.04 -10.73
N ASP A 355 15.11 16.38 -9.60
CA ASP A 355 14.41 15.18 -9.17
C ASP A 355 13.64 15.51 -7.88
N HIS A 356 12.46 14.94 -7.68
CA HIS A 356 11.51 15.34 -6.64
C HIS A 356 11.04 14.15 -5.81
N ASP A 357 11.06 14.31 -4.48
CA ASP A 357 10.51 13.36 -3.50
C ASP A 357 9.08 12.94 -3.90
N ASP A 358 8.88 11.66 -4.24
CA ASP A 358 7.55 11.07 -4.42
C ASP A 358 7.03 10.57 -3.06
N VAL A 359 6.19 11.39 -2.43
CA VAL A 359 5.64 11.16 -1.09
C VAL A 359 4.16 10.80 -1.13
N GLN A 360 3.72 10.07 -0.11
CA GLN A 360 2.30 9.84 0.17
C GLN A 360 1.95 10.44 1.54
N LEU A 361 0.88 11.23 1.60
CA LEU A 361 0.39 11.87 2.82
C LEU A 361 -1.12 11.73 2.97
N ALA A 362 -1.62 11.77 4.20
CA ALA A 362 -3.05 11.67 4.50
C ALA A 362 -3.48 12.65 5.60
N ASN A 363 -4.76 13.02 5.55
CA ASN A 363 -5.51 13.69 6.62
C ASN A 363 -4.84 14.97 7.15
N LEU A 364 -4.94 16.06 6.38
CA LEU A 364 -4.49 17.38 6.81
C LEU A 364 -5.59 18.07 7.61
N THR A 365 -5.33 18.40 8.87
CA THR A 365 -6.29 19.14 9.72
C THR A 365 -5.66 20.36 10.39
N TYR A 366 -6.50 21.34 10.74
CA TYR A 366 -6.14 22.56 11.44
C TYR A 366 -6.95 22.66 12.74
N SER A 367 -6.26 22.77 13.88
CA SER A 367 -6.88 22.92 15.20
C SER A 367 -6.52 24.29 15.81
N PRO A 368 -7.49 25.20 16.02
CA PRO A 368 -7.29 26.40 16.84
C PRO A 368 -6.94 26.09 18.32
N PRO A 369 -6.37 27.06 19.06
CA PRO A 369 -5.80 26.86 20.40
C PRO A 369 -6.74 27.19 21.58
#